data_AF-A0A2S1R3Z3-F1
#
_entry.id   AF-A0A2S1R3Z3-F1
#
_cell.length_a   1.000
_cell.length_b   1.000
_cell.length_c   1.000
_cell.angle_alpha   90.00
_cell.angle_beta   90.00
_cell.angle_gamma   90.00
#
_symmetry.space_group_name_H-M   'P 1'
#
loop_
_entity.id
_entity.type
_entity.pdbx_description
1 polymer ?
#
loop_
_entity_poly.entity_id
_entity_poly.type
_entity_poly.pdbx_seq_one_letter_code
_entity_poly.pdbx_strand_id
1 'polypeptide(L)'
;MAVYEHFLADHRGHRFVFGDSAGGALAVYLTETLRERGDGMPTALGLLSPWLDMAMSDPRSEQIDPKDPELDIDGLRQAGRWYAGNDDLSAPEISPVHADYTGFPPMAVFTGTRDILNPDARRVRDAGARCHVHVDFHEYPGMFHNWTMQPIPEGRRARRQLHEFVRQMEDTTVS
;
A
#
# COMPACT_ATOMS: atom_id res chain seq x y z
N MET A 1 -6.06 13.25 6.09
CA MET A 1 -6.72 13.41 7.41
C MET A 1 -8.17 13.88 7.31
N ALA A 2 -8.48 15.09 6.84
CA ALA A 2 -9.83 15.68 6.87
C ALA A 2 -10.97 14.79 6.31
N VAL A 3 -10.73 14.08 5.20
CA VAL A 3 -11.73 13.16 4.61
C VAL A 3 -12.02 11.98 5.54
N TYR A 4 -10.98 11.41 6.16
CA TYR A 4 -11.14 10.27 7.06
C TYR A 4 -11.82 10.69 8.37
N GLU A 5 -11.47 11.84 8.92
CA GLU A 5 -12.13 12.41 10.10
C GLU A 5 -13.62 12.69 9.83
N HIS A 6 -13.94 13.24 8.66
CA HIS A 6 -15.34 13.43 8.24
C HIS A 6 -16.07 12.09 8.09
N PHE A 7 -15.44 11.09 7.46
CA PHE A 7 -15.97 9.74 7.37
C PHE A 7 -16.25 9.14 8.76
N LEU A 8 -15.35 9.34 9.73
CA LEU A 8 -15.52 8.92 11.12
C LEU A 8 -16.70 9.62 11.81
N ALA A 9 -17.01 10.87 11.48
CA ALA A 9 -18.14 11.57 12.08
C ALA A 9 -19.47 10.87 11.72
N ASP A 10 -19.61 10.47 10.45
CA ASP A 10 -20.88 10.00 9.87
C ASP A 10 -21.04 8.48 9.86
N HIS A 11 -19.95 7.71 10.05
CA HIS A 11 -19.99 6.25 9.97
C HIS A 11 -19.58 5.60 11.30
N ARG A 12 -20.36 4.59 11.70
CA ARG A 12 -20.06 3.69 12.83
C ARG A 12 -19.99 2.27 12.24
N GLY A 13 -18.85 1.60 12.35
CA GLY A 13 -18.66 0.25 11.80
C GLY A 13 -17.24 0.01 11.28
N HIS A 14 -17.08 -1.02 10.46
CA HIS A 14 -15.81 -1.34 9.83
C HIS A 14 -15.39 -0.24 8.85
N ARG A 15 -14.08 0.00 8.79
CA ARG A 15 -13.48 1.08 8.00
C ARG A 15 -12.35 0.51 7.19
N PHE A 16 -12.49 0.51 5.88
CA PHE A 16 -11.46 0.00 4.98
C PHE A 16 -10.83 1.14 4.21
N VAL A 17 -9.51 1.19 4.19
CA VAL A 17 -8.76 2.16 3.39
C VAL A 17 -8.03 1.41 2.29
N PHE A 18 -8.35 1.76 1.05
CA PHE A 18 -7.72 1.20 -0.13
C PHE A 18 -6.95 2.26 -0.88
N GLY A 19 -5.79 1.89 -1.39
CA GLY A 19 -4.95 2.78 -2.18
C GLY A 19 -4.12 2.00 -3.18
N ASP A 20 -4.10 2.48 -4.41
CA ASP A 20 -3.20 2.00 -5.45
C ASP A 20 -2.01 2.94 -5.64
N SER A 21 -0.85 2.43 -6.01
CA SER A 21 0.33 3.27 -6.33
C SER A 21 0.62 4.29 -5.21
N ALA A 22 0.65 5.59 -5.53
CA ALA A 22 0.80 6.68 -4.55
C ALA A 22 -0.34 6.72 -3.49
N GLY A 23 -1.54 6.27 -3.82
CA GLY A 23 -2.63 6.09 -2.87
C GLY A 23 -2.31 5.03 -1.81
N GLY A 24 -1.47 4.05 -2.13
CA GLY A 24 -0.92 3.10 -1.17
C GLY A 24 -0.06 3.77 -0.10
N ALA A 25 0.83 4.69 -0.50
CA ALA A 25 1.58 5.52 0.45
C ALA A 25 0.65 6.35 1.33
N LEU A 26 -0.36 7.00 0.74
CA LEU A 26 -1.32 7.78 1.50
C LEU A 26 -2.09 6.93 2.52
N ALA A 27 -2.44 5.69 2.18
CA ALA A 27 -3.12 4.76 3.10
C ALA A 27 -2.22 4.38 4.30
N VAL A 28 -0.94 4.09 4.04
CA VAL A 28 0.05 3.77 5.10
C VAL A 28 0.28 5.00 5.98
N TYR A 29 0.54 6.17 5.39
CA TYR A 29 0.76 7.43 6.11
C TYR A 29 -0.44 7.84 6.97
N LEU A 30 -1.65 7.74 6.42
CA LEU A 30 -2.90 7.98 7.16
C LEU A 30 -2.97 7.09 8.40
N THR A 31 -2.67 5.80 8.24
CA THR A 31 -2.75 4.80 9.30
C THR A 31 -1.74 5.08 10.41
N GLU A 32 -0.50 5.39 10.05
CA GLU A 32 0.54 5.82 11.00
C GLU A 32 0.12 7.07 11.77
N THR A 33 -0.35 8.09 11.06
CA THR A 33 -0.80 9.36 11.66
C THR A 33 -1.95 9.14 12.65
N LEU A 34 -2.93 8.31 12.30
CA LEU A 34 -4.06 7.99 13.19
C LEU A 34 -3.59 7.26 14.45
N ARG A 35 -2.66 6.31 14.31
CA ARG A 35 -2.09 5.58 15.44
C ARG A 35 -1.37 6.52 16.40
N GLU A 36 -0.52 7.41 15.88
CA GLU A 36 0.24 8.37 16.69
C GLU A 36 -0.67 9.33 17.47
N ARG A 37 -1.81 9.70 16.87
CA ARG A 37 -2.82 10.56 17.50
C ARG A 37 -3.74 9.82 18.46
N GLY A 38 -3.75 8.49 18.45
CA GLY A 38 -4.73 7.68 19.19
C GLY A 38 -6.15 7.78 18.63
N ASP A 39 -6.28 8.13 17.34
CA ASP A 39 -7.55 8.26 16.65
C ASP A 39 -8.10 6.89 16.19
N GLY A 40 -9.32 6.89 15.66
CA GLY A 40 -9.98 5.66 15.19
C GLY A 40 -9.29 5.01 13.99
N MET A 41 -8.52 3.95 14.23
CA MET A 41 -7.79 3.20 13.19
C MET A 41 -8.70 2.54 12.14
N PRO A 42 -8.25 2.37 10.88
CA PRO A 42 -8.93 1.53 9.91
C PRO A 42 -9.05 0.08 10.43
N THR A 43 -10.10 -0.62 10.03
CA THR A 43 -10.26 -2.07 10.27
C THR A 43 -9.20 -2.85 9.50
N ALA A 44 -8.94 -2.47 8.25
CA ALA A 44 -7.89 -3.07 7.43
C ALA A 44 -7.49 -2.14 6.27
N LEU A 45 -6.32 -2.41 5.68
CA LEU A 45 -5.83 -1.75 4.48
C LEU A 45 -5.85 -2.70 3.28
N GLY A 46 -6.01 -2.14 2.08
CA GLY A 46 -5.72 -2.84 0.83
C GLY A 46 -4.79 -2.00 -0.04
N LEU A 47 -3.60 -2.53 -0.30
CA LEU A 47 -2.53 -1.85 -1.01
C LEU A 47 -2.34 -2.50 -2.39
N LEU A 48 -2.58 -1.75 -3.45
CA LEU A 48 -2.56 -2.24 -4.83
C LEU A 48 -1.35 -1.64 -5.57
N SER A 49 -0.32 -2.43 -5.84
CA SER A 49 0.92 -1.93 -6.47
C SER A 49 1.50 -0.70 -5.74
N PRO A 50 1.65 -0.72 -4.41
CA PRO A 50 1.89 0.50 -3.63
C PRO A 50 3.27 1.11 -3.91
N TRP A 51 3.30 2.41 -4.17
CA TRP A 51 4.53 3.21 -4.22
C TRP A 51 4.76 3.82 -2.85
N LEU A 52 5.81 3.39 -2.14
CA LEU A 52 6.06 3.76 -0.74
C LEU A 52 7.43 4.42 -0.52
N ASP A 53 8.33 4.29 -1.49
CA ASP A 53 9.69 4.83 -1.48
C ASP A 53 9.86 5.90 -2.57
N MET A 54 9.76 7.17 -2.21
CA MET A 54 9.85 8.28 -3.17
C MET A 54 11.27 8.49 -3.70
N ALA A 55 12.27 7.93 -3.03
CA ALA A 55 13.65 7.91 -3.52
C ALA A 55 13.89 6.80 -4.55
N MET A 56 12.99 5.80 -4.65
CA MET A 56 13.21 4.57 -5.41
C MET A 56 14.56 3.94 -5.02
N SER A 57 14.77 3.75 -3.71
CA SER A 57 16.07 3.36 -3.14
C SER A 57 16.38 1.86 -3.27
N ASP A 58 15.39 1.02 -3.58
CA ASP A 58 15.63 -0.41 -3.78
C ASP A 58 16.31 -0.67 -5.14
N PRO A 59 17.52 -1.25 -5.19
CA PRO A 59 18.18 -1.56 -6.46
C PRO A 59 17.44 -2.65 -7.25
N ARG A 60 16.51 -3.40 -6.64
CA ARG A 60 15.67 -4.36 -7.37
C ARG A 60 14.68 -3.65 -8.30
N SER A 61 14.30 -2.41 -8.01
CA SER A 61 13.46 -1.61 -8.91
C SER A 61 14.16 -1.37 -10.24
N GLU A 62 15.44 -0.99 -10.24
CA GLU A 62 16.25 -0.86 -11.47
C GLU A 62 16.35 -2.17 -12.28
N GLN A 63 16.32 -3.32 -11.61
CA GLN A 63 16.37 -4.62 -12.29
C GLN A 63 15.03 -5.02 -12.93
N ILE A 64 13.92 -4.45 -12.43
CA ILE A 64 12.57 -4.69 -12.93
C ILE A 64 12.20 -3.67 -14.00
N ASP A 65 12.69 -2.43 -13.89
CA ASP A 65 12.41 -1.30 -14.78
C ASP A 65 12.36 -1.66 -16.27
N PRO A 66 13.32 -2.39 -16.88
CA PRO A 66 13.26 -2.74 -18.30
C PRO A 66 12.13 -3.70 -18.69
N LYS A 67 11.42 -4.27 -17.71
CA LYS A 67 10.31 -5.22 -17.87
C LYS A 67 8.96 -4.62 -17.50
N ASP A 68 8.96 -3.45 -16.84
CA ASP A 68 7.73 -2.73 -16.52
C ASP A 68 7.21 -2.04 -17.78
N PRO A 69 5.97 -2.34 -18.23
CA PRO A 69 5.42 -1.73 -19.42
C PRO A 69 4.72 -0.38 -19.16
N GLU A 70 4.58 0.04 -17.91
CA GLU A 70 3.76 1.20 -17.51
C GLU A 70 4.56 2.29 -16.81
N LEU A 71 5.47 1.91 -15.91
CA LEU A 71 6.27 2.84 -15.13
C LEU A 71 7.72 2.93 -15.61
N ASP A 72 8.36 4.02 -15.25
CA ASP A 72 9.77 4.32 -15.55
C ASP A 72 10.45 4.86 -14.28
N ILE A 73 11.61 4.32 -13.95
CA ILE A 73 12.30 4.64 -12.69
C ILE A 73 12.71 6.11 -12.58
N ASP A 74 13.16 6.71 -13.68
CA ASP A 74 13.60 8.11 -13.68
C ASP A 74 12.40 9.05 -13.55
N GLY A 75 11.28 8.68 -14.19
CA GLY A 75 9.98 9.31 -14.01
C GLY A 75 9.50 9.26 -12.56
N LEU A 76 9.56 8.10 -11.90
CA LEU A 76 9.19 7.95 -10.49
C LEU A 76 10.09 8.74 -9.55
N ARG A 77 11.41 8.72 -9.77
CA ARG A 77 12.37 9.53 -9.01
C ARG A 77 12.07 11.02 -9.16
N GLN A 78 11.69 11.46 -10.37
CA GLN A 78 11.31 12.84 -10.61
C GLN A 78 9.98 13.20 -9.94
N ALA A 79 8.99 12.31 -10.00
CA ALA A 79 7.71 12.48 -9.32
C ALA A 79 7.91 12.55 -7.79
N GLY A 80 8.78 11.70 -7.23
CA GLY A 80 9.15 11.73 -5.82
C GLY A 80 9.77 13.06 -5.40
N ARG A 81 10.71 13.60 -6.20
CA ARG A 81 11.28 14.93 -5.97
C ARG A 81 10.23 16.04 -6.01
N TRP A 82 9.29 15.99 -6.95
CA TRP A 82 8.21 16.98 -7.03
C TRP A 82 7.27 16.89 -5.84
N TYR A 83 6.97 15.68 -5.38
CA TYR A 83 6.12 15.45 -4.22
C TYR A 83 6.77 15.95 -2.92
N ALA A 84 8.05 15.63 -2.70
CA ALA A 84 8.78 16.02 -1.49
C ALA A 84 9.12 17.51 -1.44
N GLY A 85 9.22 18.18 -2.59
CA GLY A 85 9.64 19.59 -2.64
C GLY A 85 11.06 19.75 -2.09
N ASN A 86 11.19 20.33 -0.89
CA ASN A 86 12.47 20.51 -0.20
C ASN A 86 12.70 19.50 0.94
N ASP A 87 11.71 18.64 1.22
CA ASP A 87 11.80 17.67 2.29
C ASP A 87 12.71 16.50 1.89
N ASP A 88 13.22 15.78 2.89
CA ASP A 88 14.05 14.59 2.68
C ASP A 88 13.19 13.46 2.10
N LEU A 89 13.60 12.92 0.94
CA LEU A 89 12.92 11.80 0.29
C LEU A 89 12.86 10.54 1.15
N SER A 90 13.75 10.40 2.14
CA SER A 90 13.79 9.26 3.06
C SER A 90 12.98 9.50 4.35
N ALA A 91 12.44 10.70 4.56
CA ALA A 91 11.62 10.99 5.72
C ALA A 91 10.36 10.10 5.72
N PRO A 92 9.95 9.47 6.84
CA PRO A 92 8.81 8.54 6.88
C PRO A 92 7.48 9.15 6.39
N GLU A 93 7.29 10.45 6.60
CA GLU A 93 6.13 11.21 6.11
C GLU A 93 6.12 11.39 4.59
N ILE A 94 7.28 11.33 3.94
CA ILE A 94 7.43 11.38 2.49
C ILE A 94 7.43 9.97 1.91
N SER A 95 8.15 9.04 2.53
CA SER A 95 8.33 7.65 2.11
C SER A 95 7.87 6.68 3.19
N PRO A 96 6.56 6.33 3.22
CA PRO A 96 5.96 5.44 4.21
C PRO A 96 6.48 3.99 4.16
N VAL A 97 7.40 3.66 3.23
CA VAL A 97 8.17 2.41 3.28
C VAL A 97 8.99 2.30 4.58
N HIS A 98 9.30 3.44 5.20
CA HIS A 98 10.04 3.53 6.46
C HIS A 98 9.16 3.63 7.72
N ALA A 99 7.83 3.61 7.56
CA ALA A 99 6.89 3.66 8.68
C ALA A 99 7.12 2.51 9.67
N ASP A 100 6.83 2.75 10.96
CA ASP A 100 6.72 1.67 11.92
C ASP A 100 5.38 0.97 11.72
N TYR A 101 5.37 -0.33 11.45
CA TYR A 101 4.13 -1.10 11.24
C TYR A 101 3.57 -1.67 12.56
N THR A 102 4.22 -1.45 13.70
CA THR A 102 3.77 -2.00 14.99
C THR A 102 2.37 -1.51 15.34
N GLY A 103 1.42 -2.43 15.54
CA GLY A 103 0.03 -2.08 15.82
C GLY A 103 -0.76 -1.56 14.61
N PHE A 104 -0.25 -1.72 13.39
CA PHE A 104 -1.06 -1.53 12.19
C PHE A 104 -2.21 -2.54 12.11
N PRO A 105 -3.33 -2.19 11.45
CA PRO A 105 -4.38 -3.14 11.16
C PRO A 105 -3.92 -4.16 10.11
N PRO A 106 -4.64 -5.29 9.96
CA PRO A 106 -4.41 -6.24 8.88
C PRO A 106 -4.37 -5.58 7.50
N MET A 107 -3.57 -6.11 6.58
CA MET A 107 -3.41 -5.57 5.23
C MET A 107 -3.54 -6.66 4.17
N ALA A 108 -4.23 -6.36 3.07
CA ALA A 108 -4.09 -7.11 1.82
C ALA A 108 -3.17 -6.35 0.87
N VAL A 109 -2.18 -7.03 0.29
CA VAL A 109 -1.18 -6.39 -0.57
C VAL A 109 -1.10 -7.14 -1.89
N PHE A 110 -1.28 -6.42 -3.00
CA PHE A 110 -1.23 -6.98 -4.35
C PHE A 110 -0.10 -6.36 -5.15
N THR A 111 0.70 -7.17 -5.82
CA THR A 111 1.81 -6.69 -6.66
C THR A 111 2.09 -7.67 -7.81
N GLY A 112 2.65 -7.16 -8.90
CA GLY A 112 3.09 -7.97 -10.03
C GLY A 112 4.60 -8.09 -10.12
N THR A 113 5.15 -9.18 -10.68
CA THR A 113 6.62 -9.33 -10.80
C THR A 113 7.25 -8.49 -11.91
N ARG A 114 6.43 -7.79 -12.71
CA ARG A 114 6.86 -6.81 -13.72
C ARG A 114 6.43 -5.39 -13.33
N ASP A 115 6.13 -5.16 -12.06
CA ASP A 115 5.85 -3.85 -11.49
C ASP A 115 7.12 -3.38 -10.77
N ILE A 116 7.64 -2.22 -11.15
CA ILE A 116 8.84 -1.64 -10.58
C ILE A 116 8.70 -1.34 -9.07
N LEU A 117 7.47 -1.23 -8.59
CA LEU A 117 7.12 -1.03 -7.18
C LEU A 117 6.97 -2.34 -6.39
N ASN A 118 7.16 -3.50 -7.03
CA ASN A 118 7.17 -4.79 -6.35
C ASN A 118 8.11 -4.87 -5.13
N PRO A 119 9.31 -4.26 -5.14
CA PRO A 119 10.16 -4.21 -3.96
C PRO A 119 9.49 -3.53 -2.75
N ASP A 120 8.72 -2.47 -2.94
CA ASP A 120 7.99 -1.77 -1.87
C ASP A 120 6.90 -2.67 -1.27
N ALA A 121 6.12 -3.34 -2.11
CA ALA A 121 5.13 -4.30 -1.65
C ALA A 121 5.76 -5.44 -0.82
N ARG A 122 6.93 -5.95 -1.24
CA ARG A 122 7.68 -6.96 -0.48
C ARG A 122 8.17 -6.42 0.87
N ARG A 123 8.59 -5.15 0.93
CA ARG A 123 8.99 -4.51 2.19
C ARG A 123 7.82 -4.39 3.17
N VAL A 124 6.58 -4.14 2.70
CA VAL A 124 5.38 -4.18 3.54
C VAL A 124 5.18 -5.57 4.16
N ARG A 125 5.26 -6.63 3.34
CA ARG A 125 5.16 -8.02 3.83
C ARG A 125 6.21 -8.30 4.89
N ASP A 126 7.45 -7.93 4.62
CA ASP A 126 8.57 -8.19 5.54
C ASP A 126 8.44 -7.37 6.83
N ALA A 127 7.94 -6.13 6.74
CA ALA A 127 7.65 -5.28 7.90
C ALA A 127 6.51 -5.86 8.75
N GLY A 128 5.41 -6.29 8.12
CA GLY A 128 4.31 -6.94 8.81
C GLY A 128 4.76 -8.18 9.57
N ALA A 129 5.60 -9.02 8.97
CA ALA A 129 6.19 -10.18 9.64
C ALA A 129 7.01 -9.79 10.88
N ARG A 130 7.85 -8.74 10.80
CA ARG A 130 8.64 -8.26 11.94
C ARG A 130 7.77 -7.66 13.05
N CYS A 131 6.70 -6.96 12.69
CA CYS A 131 5.80 -6.25 13.60
C CYS A 131 4.62 -7.11 14.07
N HIS A 132 4.56 -8.39 13.68
CA HIS A 132 3.45 -9.31 13.97
C HIS A 132 2.08 -8.80 13.47
N VAL A 133 2.07 -8.12 12.32
CA VAL A 133 0.86 -7.66 11.62
C VAL A 133 0.51 -8.64 10.51
N HIS A 134 -0.77 -9.00 10.41
CA HIS A 134 -1.25 -9.88 9.36
C HIS A 134 -1.19 -9.20 7.99
N VAL A 135 -0.46 -9.79 7.05
CA VAL A 135 -0.37 -9.35 5.65
C VAL A 135 -0.82 -10.48 4.73
N ASP A 136 -1.98 -10.34 4.12
CA ASP A 136 -2.46 -11.19 3.03
C ASP A 136 -1.79 -10.77 1.72
N PHE A 137 -0.64 -11.39 1.42
CA PHE A 137 0.27 -10.96 0.35
C PHE A 137 0.09 -11.76 -0.93
N HIS A 138 -0.20 -11.04 -2.03
CA HIS A 138 -0.51 -11.58 -3.34
C HIS A 138 0.46 -11.06 -4.41
N GLU A 139 1.50 -11.83 -4.69
CA GLU A 139 2.45 -11.55 -5.79
C GLU A 139 2.12 -12.37 -7.03
N TYR A 140 1.86 -11.70 -8.15
CA TYR A 140 1.42 -12.32 -9.39
C TYR A 140 2.53 -12.32 -10.45
N PRO A 141 2.96 -13.51 -10.93
CA PRO A 141 3.95 -13.61 -12.00
C PRO A 141 3.51 -12.91 -13.29
N GLY A 142 4.39 -12.09 -13.86
CA GLY A 142 4.20 -11.43 -15.15
C GLY A 142 3.25 -10.24 -15.14
N MET A 143 2.60 -9.94 -14.03
CA MET A 143 1.71 -8.78 -13.91
C MET A 143 2.51 -7.47 -13.77
N PHE A 144 1.97 -6.40 -14.34
CA PHE A 144 2.54 -5.05 -14.41
C PHE A 144 1.87 -4.12 -13.39
N HIS A 145 2.28 -2.86 -13.31
CA HIS A 145 1.67 -1.89 -12.39
C HIS A 145 0.13 -1.85 -12.51
N ASN A 146 -0.58 -1.72 -11.39
CA ASN A 146 -2.04 -1.53 -11.35
C ASN A 146 -2.90 -2.57 -12.13
N TRP A 147 -2.35 -3.73 -12.43
CA TRP A 147 -3.02 -4.84 -13.12
C TRP A 147 -4.32 -5.30 -12.44
N THR A 148 -4.44 -5.10 -11.13
CA THR A 148 -5.64 -5.44 -10.32
C THR A 148 -6.88 -4.69 -10.78
N MET A 149 -6.72 -3.52 -11.40
CA MET A 149 -7.81 -2.71 -11.94
C MET A 149 -8.19 -3.09 -13.37
N GLN A 150 -7.35 -3.84 -14.08
CA GLN A 150 -7.57 -4.17 -15.47
C GLN A 150 -8.68 -5.23 -15.66
N PRO A 151 -9.44 -5.21 -16.77
CA PRO A 151 -10.51 -6.18 -17.04
C PRO A 151 -9.99 -7.55 -17.52
N ILE A 152 -8.85 -8.00 -17.01
CA ILE A 152 -8.20 -9.28 -17.33
C ILE A 152 -8.55 -10.36 -16.28
N PRO A 153 -8.36 -11.66 -16.59
CA PRO A 153 -8.66 -12.75 -15.66
C PRO A 153 -7.98 -12.60 -14.29
N GLU A 154 -6.71 -12.21 -14.31
CA GLU A 154 -5.89 -11.98 -13.13
C GLU A 154 -6.49 -10.83 -12.31
N GLY A 155 -6.73 -9.65 -12.89
CA GLY A 155 -7.32 -8.52 -12.18
C GLY A 155 -8.70 -8.85 -11.59
N ARG A 156 -9.53 -9.64 -12.29
CA ARG A 156 -10.78 -10.16 -11.73
C ARG A 156 -10.55 -11.08 -10.53
N ARG A 157 -9.50 -11.90 -10.55
CA ARG A 157 -9.13 -12.76 -9.42
C ARG A 157 -8.65 -11.94 -8.23
N ALA A 158 -7.79 -10.96 -8.44
CA ALA A 158 -7.30 -10.06 -7.38
C ALA A 158 -8.45 -9.35 -6.66
N ARG A 159 -9.41 -8.79 -7.42
CA ARG A 159 -10.58 -8.14 -6.83
C ARG A 159 -11.47 -9.08 -6.01
N ARG A 160 -11.56 -10.36 -6.41
CA ARG A 160 -12.26 -11.37 -5.59
C ARG A 160 -11.50 -11.65 -4.30
N GLN A 161 -10.18 -11.80 -4.35
CA GLN A 161 -9.36 -12.00 -3.15
C GLN A 161 -9.46 -10.80 -2.20
N LEU A 162 -9.42 -9.56 -2.72
CA LEU A 162 -9.62 -8.36 -1.91
C LEU A 162 -11.02 -8.35 -1.25
N HIS A 163 -12.06 -8.76 -1.98
CA HIS A 163 -13.41 -8.89 -1.43
C HIS A 163 -13.50 -9.97 -0.33
N GLU A 164 -12.87 -11.13 -0.54
CA GLU A 164 -12.79 -12.21 0.45
C GLU A 164 -12.07 -11.74 1.72
N PHE A 165 -10.96 -11.02 1.57
CA PHE A 165 -10.23 -10.41 2.69
C PHE A 165 -11.12 -9.44 3.49
N VAL A 166 -11.84 -8.54 2.81
CA VAL A 166 -12.76 -7.60 3.48
C VAL A 166 -13.78 -8.35 4.34
N ARG A 167 -14.42 -9.38 3.78
CA ARG A 167 -15.40 -10.19 4.51
C ARG A 167 -14.80 -10.87 5.75
N GLN A 168 -13.59 -11.41 5.63
CA GLN A 168 -12.89 -12.02 6.76
C GLN A 168 -12.65 -11.01 7.89
N MET A 169 -12.29 -9.77 7.56
CA MET A 169 -12.08 -8.72 8.55
C MET A 169 -13.38 -8.26 9.21
N GLU A 170 -14.49 -8.25 8.47
CA GLU A 170 -15.82 -8.01 9.04
C GLU A 170 -16.16 -9.09 10.07
N ASP A 171 -15.98 -10.36 9.73
CA ASP A 171 -16.31 -11.49 10.60
C ASP A 171 -15.41 -11.58 11.86
N THR A 172 -14.12 -11.23 11.75
CA THR A 172 -13.15 -11.34 12.85
C THR A 172 -13.35 -10.29 13.95
N THR A 173 -14.00 -9.16 13.65
CA THR A 173 -14.20 -8.09 14.64
C THR A 173 -15.51 -8.25 15.44
N VAL A 174 -16.32 -9.26 15.13
CA VAL A 174 -17.62 -9.55 15.79
C VAL A 174 -17.49 -10.63 16.88
N SER A 175 -16.32 -11.29 17.00
CA SER A 175 -16.03 -12.29 18.05
C SER A 175 -15.17 -11.74 19.17
#